data_AF-A0A117SUX4-F1
#
_entry.id   AF-A0A117SUX4-F1
#
_cell.length_a   1.000
_cell.length_b   1.000
_cell.length_c   1.000
_cell.angle_alpha   90.00
_cell.angle_beta   90.00
_cell.angle_gamma   90.00
#
_symmetry.space_group_name_H-M   'P 1'
#
loop_
_entity.id
_entity.type
_entity.pdbx_description
1 polymer ?
#
loop_
_entity_poly.entity_id
_entity_poly.type
_entity_poly.pdbx_seq_one_letter_code
_entity_poly.pdbx_strand_id
1 'polypeptide(L)'
;MEVNCDERYRRLAQYCAEREGELARYKRLAYEYSEELKRLTMLLSAAVSYLNNLVKITGYSNENLNATLNNLNEEVRYYLSKYVVIREEQGQ
;
A
#
# COMPACT_ATOMS: atom_id res chain seq x y z
N MET A 1 -35.29 21.27 32.21
CA MET A 1 -33.96 20.99 32.82
C MET A 1 -32.91 21.65 31.94
N GLU A 2 -32.31 22.74 32.39
CA GLU A 2 -31.15 23.31 31.72
C GLU A 2 -29.98 22.33 31.84
N VAL A 3 -29.49 21.83 30.71
CA VAL A 3 -28.29 21.00 30.70
C VAL A 3 -27.13 21.91 31.05
N ASN A 4 -26.54 21.71 32.24
CA ASN A 4 -25.39 22.46 32.73
C ASN A 4 -24.29 22.51 31.65
N CYS A 5 -23.83 23.72 31.32
CA CYS A 5 -22.79 23.97 30.32
C CYS A 5 -21.52 23.12 30.55
N ASP A 6 -21.15 22.85 31.81
CA ASP A 6 -19.98 22.03 32.16
C ASP A 6 -20.11 20.58 31.70
N GLU A 7 -21.33 20.03 31.77
CA GLU A 7 -21.62 18.68 31.32
C GLU A 7 -21.54 18.58 29.79
N ARG A 8 -21.95 19.65 29.08
CA ARG A 8 -21.79 19.73 27.62
C ARG A 8 -20.33 19.79 27.22
N TYR A 9 -19.52 20.59 27.90
CA TYR A 9 -18.08 20.67 27.64
C TYR A 9 -17.37 19.34 27.92
N ARG A 10 -17.70 18.66 29.02
CA ARG A 10 -17.14 17.32 29.32
C ARG A 10 -17.49 16.30 28.23
N ARG A 11 -18.74 16.26 27.79
CA ARG A 11 -19.15 15.36 26.69
C ARG A 11 -18.46 15.67 25.37
N LEU A 12 -18.30 16.96 25.04
CA LEU A 12 -17.58 17.37 23.85
C LEU A 12 -16.10 16.98 23.92
N ALA A 13 -15.44 17.19 25.07
CA ALA A 13 -14.05 16.79 25.27
C ALA A 13 -13.87 15.28 25.14
N GLN A 14 -14.79 14.48 25.71
CA GLN A 14 -14.78 13.02 25.56
C GLN A 14 -14.95 12.61 24.10
N TYR A 15 -15.91 13.20 23.38
CA TYR A 15 -16.12 12.93 21.96
C TYR A 15 -14.87 13.24 21.12
N CYS A 16 -14.21 14.39 21.37
CA CYS A 16 -12.96 14.74 20.68
C CYS A 16 -11.86 13.71 20.96
N ALA A 17 -11.68 13.30 22.22
CA ALA A 17 -10.68 12.31 22.59
C ALA A 17 -10.93 10.94 21.92
N GLU A 18 -12.19 10.51 21.83
CA GLU A 18 -12.58 9.28 21.12
C GLU A 18 -12.23 9.38 19.62
N ARG A 19 -12.52 10.52 18.97
CA ARG A 19 -12.20 10.75 17.55
C ARG A 19 -10.70 10.83 17.28
N GLU A 20 -9.93 11.44 18.17
CA GLU A 20 -8.46 11.44 18.07
C GLU A 20 -7.89 10.03 18.18
N GLY A 21 -8.43 9.21 19.09
CA GLY A 21 -8.09 7.80 19.21
C GLY A 21 -8.39 7.00 17.94
N GLU A 22 -9.58 7.18 17.36
CA GLU A 22 -9.95 6.57 16.08
C GLU A 22 -9.00 7.00 14.95
N LEU A 23 -8.72 8.30 14.83
CA LEU A 23 -7.81 8.83 13.81
C LEU A 23 -6.40 8.25 13.93
N ALA A 24 -5.87 8.14 15.15
CA ALA A 24 -4.57 7.50 15.40
C ALA A 24 -4.57 6.03 14.96
N ARG A 25 -5.65 5.30 15.22
CA ARG A 25 -5.80 3.90 14.75
C ARG A 25 -5.84 3.81 13.23
N TYR A 26 -6.59 4.68 12.55
CA TYR A 26 -6.65 4.70 11.08
C TYR A 26 -5.30 5.04 10.45
N LYS A 27 -4.55 5.98 11.02
CA LYS A 27 -3.18 6.30 10.56
C LYS A 27 -2.25 5.08 10.66
N ARG A 28 -2.31 4.35 11.77
CA ARG A 28 -1.53 3.12 11.96
C ARG A 28 -1.91 2.06 10.93
N LEU A 29 -3.20 1.83 10.74
CA LEU A 29 -3.70 0.85 9.79
C LEU A 29 -3.30 1.21 8.34
N ALA A 30 -3.36 2.50 7.98
CA ALA A 30 -2.91 2.97 6.67
C ALA A 30 -1.42 2.70 6.44
N TYR A 31 -0.58 2.90 7.46
CA TYR A 31 0.83 2.55 7.40
C TYR A 31 1.05 1.04 7.22
N GLU A 32 0.36 0.21 7.99
CA GLU A 32 0.45 -1.26 7.89
C GLU A 32 0.04 -1.75 6.48
N TYR A 33 -1.02 -1.19 5.89
CA TYR A 33 -1.41 -1.49 4.51
C TYR A 33 -0.36 -1.04 3.49
N SER A 34 0.27 0.11 3.71
CA SER A 34 1.34 0.60 2.83
C SER A 34 2.54 -0.35 2.82
N GLU A 35 2.97 -0.81 4.00
CA GLU A 35 4.07 -1.78 4.10
C GLU A 35 3.71 -3.13 3.48
N GLU A 36 2.47 -3.59 3.64
CA GLU A 36 2.02 -4.83 3.01
C GLU A 36 1.96 -4.73 1.48
N LEU A 37 1.49 -3.60 0.93
CA LEU A 37 1.51 -3.33 -0.51
C LEU A 37 2.94 -3.33 -1.06
N LYS A 38 3.90 -2.74 -0.33
CA LYS A 38 5.32 -2.77 -0.68
C LYS A 38 5.86 -4.20 -0.71
N ARG A 39 5.57 -5.00 0.33
CA ARG A 39 5.99 -6.41 0.43
C ARG A 39 5.44 -7.25 -0.73
N LEU A 40 4.14 -7.14 -1.01
CA LEU A 40 3.49 -7.86 -2.10
C LEU A 40 4.04 -7.45 -3.47
N THR A 41 4.31 -6.16 -3.66
CA THR A 41 4.91 -5.65 -4.90
C THR A 41 6.31 -6.24 -5.13
N MET A 42 7.14 -6.32 -4.08
CA MET A 42 8.45 -6.96 -4.16
C MET A 42 8.35 -8.46 -4.48
N LEU A 43 7.40 -9.16 -3.87
CA LEU A 43 7.15 -10.59 -4.14
C LEU A 43 6.72 -10.82 -5.59
N LEU A 44 5.81 -9.99 -6.12
CA LEU A 44 5.40 -10.05 -7.52
C LEU A 44 6.59 -9.80 -8.46
N SER A 45 7.45 -8.83 -8.15
CA SER A 45 8.66 -8.57 -8.93
C SER A 45 9.62 -9.76 -8.95
N ALA A 46 9.82 -10.42 -7.81
CA ALA A 46 10.64 -11.63 -7.72
C ALA A 46 10.05 -12.79 -8.53
N ALA A 47 8.73 -12.99 -8.45
CA ALA A 47 8.03 -14.05 -9.19
C ALA A 47 8.13 -13.84 -10.71
N VAL A 48 7.90 -12.63 -11.20
CA VAL A 48 8.04 -12.30 -12.63
C VAL A 48 9.51 -12.44 -13.09
N SER A 49 10.47 -12.04 -12.27
CA SER A 49 11.90 -12.24 -12.56
C SER A 49 12.25 -13.73 -12.68
N TYR A 50 11.72 -14.57 -11.80
CA TYR A 50 11.91 -16.01 -11.85
C TYR A 50 11.28 -16.63 -13.12
N LEU A 51 10.06 -16.22 -13.49
CA LEU A 51 9.41 -16.64 -14.73
C LEU A 51 10.24 -16.27 -15.97
N ASN A 52 10.74 -15.03 -16.04
CA ASN A 52 11.63 -14.61 -17.12
C ASN A 52 12.90 -15.48 -17.22
N ASN A 53 13.48 -15.87 -16.07
CA ASN A 53 14.65 -16.75 -16.05
C ASN A 53 14.31 -18.18 -16.49
N LEU A 54 13.18 -18.74 -16.07
CA LEU A 54 12.73 -20.06 -16.52
C LEU A 54 12.53 -20.10 -18.04
N VAL A 55 11.93 -19.06 -18.62
CA VAL A 55 11.74 -18.96 -20.07
C VAL A 55 13.09 -18.92 -20.79
N LYS A 56 14.07 -18.17 -20.28
CA LYS A 56 15.43 -18.14 -20.82
C LYS A 56 16.13 -19.50 -20.75
N ILE A 57 16.02 -20.20 -19.61
CA ILE A 57 16.68 -21.50 -19.40
C ILE A 57 16.07 -22.59 -20.27
N THR A 58 14.74 -22.61 -20.39
CA THR A 58 14.02 -23.63 -21.15
C THR A 58 14.03 -23.38 -22.66
N GLY A 59 14.35 -22.16 -23.10
CA GLY A 59 14.23 -21.74 -24.49
C GLY A 59 12.78 -21.71 -24.99
N TYR A 60 11.79 -21.81 -24.09
CA TYR A 60 10.37 -21.85 -24.44
C TYR A 60 9.89 -20.45 -24.82
N SER A 61 9.88 -20.14 -26.11
CA SER A 61 9.41 -18.86 -26.63
C SER A 61 8.13 -19.06 -27.46
N ASN A 62 7.10 -18.29 -27.12
CA ASN A 62 5.84 -18.20 -27.85
C ASN A 62 5.41 -16.73 -27.85
N GLU A 63 4.86 -16.22 -28.95
CA GLU A 63 4.38 -14.84 -29.07
C GLU A 63 3.42 -14.44 -27.95
N ASN A 64 2.46 -15.31 -27.61
CA ASN A 64 1.50 -15.07 -26.54
C ASN A 64 2.20 -14.97 -25.17
N LEU A 65 3.15 -15.86 -24.90
CA LEU A 65 3.93 -15.85 -23.66
C LEU A 65 4.77 -14.57 -23.55
N ASN A 66 5.43 -14.18 -24.63
CA ASN A 66 6.25 -12.97 -24.66
C ASN A 66 5.39 -11.71 -24.44
N ALA A 67 4.20 -11.65 -25.03
CA ALA A 67 3.23 -10.58 -24.78
C ALA A 67 2.78 -10.55 -23.31
N THR A 68 2.43 -11.70 -22.73
CA THR A 68 2.05 -11.78 -21.31
C THR A 68 3.19 -11.36 -20.39
N LEU A 69 4.43 -11.81 -20.64
CA LEU A 69 5.58 -11.41 -19.84
C LEU A 69 5.86 -9.91 -19.95
N ASN A 70 5.73 -9.32 -21.13
CA ASN A 70 5.89 -7.87 -21.30
C ASN A 70 4.85 -7.10 -20.46
N ASN A 71 3.58 -7.50 -20.52
CA ASN A 71 2.52 -6.89 -19.72
C ASN A 71 2.80 -7.03 -18.21
N LEU A 72 3.19 -8.22 -17.74
CA LEU A 72 3.55 -8.45 -16.34
C LEU A 72 4.75 -7.60 -15.91
N ASN A 73 5.77 -7.46 -16.76
CA ASN A 73 6.92 -6.60 -16.50
C ASN A 73 6.54 -5.11 -16.44
N GLU A 74 5.55 -4.67 -17.21
CA GLU A 74 5.02 -3.30 -17.14
C GLU A 74 4.19 -3.06 -15.88
N GLU A 75 3.30 -3.99 -15.52
CA GLU A 75 2.52 -3.92 -14.27
C GLU A 75 3.43 -3.90 -13.04
N VAL A 76 4.44 -4.77 -13.00
CA VAL A 76 5.44 -4.77 -11.91
C VAL A 76 6.19 -3.45 -11.85
N ARG A 77 6.59 -2.87 -13.00
CA ARG A 77 7.26 -1.55 -13.02
C ARG A 77 6.35 -0.45 -12.47
N TYR A 78 5.08 -0.44 -12.87
CA TYR A 78 4.08 0.49 -12.34
C TYR A 78 3.97 0.35 -10.81
N TYR A 79 3.75 -0.87 -10.30
CA TYR A 79 3.58 -1.08 -8.86
C TYR A 79 4.84 -0.75 -8.06
N LEU A 80 6.03 -1.09 -8.56
CA LEU A 80 7.29 -0.72 -7.92
C LEU A 80 7.41 0.81 -7.80
N SER A 81 7.13 1.55 -8.87
CA SER A 81 7.17 3.02 -8.84
C SER A 81 6.13 3.64 -7.92
N LYS A 82 4.98 2.98 -7.72
CA LYS A 82 3.85 3.53 -6.96
C LYS A 82 3.92 3.19 -5.47
N TYR A 83 4.37 1.99 -5.12
CA TYR A 83 4.27 1.45 -3.76
C TYR A 83 5.63 1.14 -3.11
N VAL A 84 6.72 1.09 -3.88
CA VAL A 84 8.05 0.72 -3.35
C VAL A 84 9.04 1.88 -3.41
N VAL A 85 9.09 2.61 -4.52
CA VAL A 85 9.86 3.85 -4.59
C VAL A 85 9.15 4.87 -3.72
N ILE A 86 9.68 5.06 -2.51
CA ILE A 86 9.30 6.17 -1.65
C ILE A 86 9.64 7.43 -2.44
N ARG A 87 8.64 8.22 -2.83
CA ARG A 87 8.92 9.60 -3.21
C ARG A 87 9.52 10.24 -1.97
N GLU A 88 10.82 10.49 -1.99
CA GLU A 88 11.50 11.40 -1.07
C GLU A 88 10.95 12.82 -1.29
N GLU A 89 9.66 13.04 -1.05
CA GLU A 89 9.01 14.34 -1.24
C GLU A 89 7.59 14.25 -0.70
N GLN A 90 7.47 14.47 0.61
CA GLN A 90 6.56 15.43 1.27
C GLN A 90 7.04 15.55 2.74
N GLY A 91 8.21 16.17 2.97
CA GLY A 91 8.35 17.48 3.69
C GLY A 91 8.54 17.27 5.21
N GLN A 92 9.62 17.68 5.89
CA GLN A 92 10.25 19.02 5.94
C GLN A 92 9.25 20.16 6.01
#